data_AF-A0ABC8V478-F1
#
_entry.id   AF-A0ABC8V478-F1
#
_cell.length_a   1.000
_cell.length_b   1.000
_cell.length_c   1.000
_cell.angle_alpha   90.00
_cell.angle_beta   90.00
_cell.angle_gamma   90.00
#
_symmetry.space_group_name_H-M   'P 1'
#
loop_
_entity.id
_entity.type
_entity.pdbx_description
1 polymer ?
#
loop_
_entity_poly.entity_id
_entity_poly.type
_entity_poly.pdbx_seq_one_letter_code
_entity_poly.pdbx_strand_id
1 'polypeptide(L)'
;MEKPPLLMCITKRKGDFMKNCSFGDNENELLYDIPPDRGKSSEYCTKDAIEKSTLCGPCYAEHEVVTTRVNYEIRGMNHIEGGWPKDINPTDLEQTVRFKKKIEKDDMYIHSVRQLSYVSH
;
A
#
# COMPACT_ATOMS: atom_id res chain seq x y z
N MET A 1 -15.81 -5.89 25.77
CA MET A 1 -16.39 -6.55 24.59
C MET A 1 -16.62 -5.48 23.56
N GLU A 2 -15.58 -5.16 22.77
CA GLU A 2 -15.62 -4.04 21.82
C GLU A 2 -16.46 -4.40 20.61
N LYS A 3 -17.44 -3.56 20.30
CA LYS A 3 -18.30 -3.68 19.11
C LYS A 3 -17.45 -3.49 17.85
N PRO A 4 -17.60 -4.34 16.82
CA PRO A 4 -16.88 -4.15 15.57
C PRO A 4 -17.34 -2.85 14.89
N PRO A 5 -16.44 -2.13 14.18
CA PRO A 5 -16.78 -0.89 13.53
C PRO A 5 -17.75 -1.14 12.38
N LEU A 6 -18.74 -0.26 12.26
CA LEU A 6 -19.73 -0.27 11.19
C LEU A 6 -19.04 0.06 9.86
N LEU A 7 -18.62 -0.97 9.13
CA LEU A 7 -18.18 -0.84 7.75
C LEU A 7 -19.42 -0.57 6.87
N MET A 8 -19.75 0.69 6.65
CA MET A 8 -20.81 1.06 5.70
C MET A 8 -20.29 0.86 4.28
N CYS A 9 -20.42 -0.37 3.78
CA CYS A 9 -20.15 -0.70 2.38
C CYS A 9 -21.37 -0.30 1.54
N ILE A 10 -21.27 0.78 0.76
CA ILE A 10 -22.30 1.09 -0.25
C ILE A 10 -22.01 0.22 -1.48
N THR A 11 -22.44 -1.04 -1.41
CA THR A 11 -22.43 -1.95 -2.54
C THR A 11 -23.69 -1.72 -3.38
N LYS A 12 -23.56 -1.02 -4.51
CA LYS A 12 -24.59 -1.10 -5.56
C LYS A 12 -24.43 -2.41 -6.32
N ARG A 13 -25.55 -3.04 -6.66
CA ARG A 13 -25.54 -4.33 -7.37
C ARG A 13 -24.94 -4.10 -8.77
N LYS A 14 -24.09 -5.02 -9.25
CA LYS A 14 -23.42 -4.90 -10.57
C LYS A 14 -24.39 -4.60 -11.73
N GLY A 15 -25.65 -5.02 -11.63
CA GLY A 15 -26.70 -4.74 -12.62
C GLY A 15 -27.31 -3.33 -12.58
N ASP A 16 -27.05 -2.55 -11.53
CA ASP A 16 -27.42 -1.13 -11.44
C ASP A 16 -26.34 -0.23 -12.05
N PHE A 17 -25.12 -0.77 -12.22
CA PHE A 17 -24.07 -0.11 -12.97
C PHE A 17 -24.22 -0.46 -14.45
N MET A 18 -24.30 0.60 -15.27
CA MET A 18 -24.16 0.50 -16.72
C MET A 18 -25.19 -0.46 -17.34
N LYS A 19 -26.49 -0.12 -17.21
CA LYS A 19 -27.52 -0.76 -18.05
C LYS A 19 -27.08 -0.64 -19.52
N ASN A 20 -27.02 -1.77 -20.20
CA ASN A 20 -26.59 -1.85 -21.59
C ASN A 20 -27.48 -0.92 -22.43
N CYS A 21 -26.90 0.10 -23.05
CA CYS A 21 -27.59 0.87 -24.08
C CYS A 21 -27.65 0.01 -25.35
N SER A 22 -28.85 -0.39 -25.75
CA SER A 22 -29.08 -1.04 -27.03
C SER A 22 -29.17 0.02 -28.12
N PHE A 23 -28.08 0.18 -28.89
CA PHE A 23 -28.11 0.95 -30.12
C PHE A 23 -28.54 0.02 -31.26
N GLY A 24 -29.79 0.12 -31.66
CA GLY A 24 -30.33 -0.55 -32.84
C GLY A 24 -30.88 0.50 -33.80
N ASP A 25 -30.91 0.17 -35.09
CA ASP A 25 -31.63 0.94 -36.09
C ASP A 25 -33.13 0.71 -35.84
N ASN A 26 -33.69 1.48 -34.90
CA ASN A 26 -35.11 1.45 -34.60
C ASN A 26 -35.84 2.30 -35.64
N GLU A 27 -37.05 1.90 -36.03
CA GLU A 27 -37.93 2.77 -36.80
C GLU A 27 -38.15 4.09 -36.03
N ASN A 28 -38.36 5.20 -36.75
CA ASN A 28 -38.55 6.51 -36.13
C ASN A 28 -39.79 6.51 -35.23
N GLU A 29 -39.61 6.19 -33.95
CA GLU A 29 -40.65 6.22 -32.94
C GLU A 29 -40.76 7.64 -32.37
N LEU A 30 -41.94 8.26 -32.52
CA LEU A 30 -42.23 9.52 -31.85
C LEU A 30 -42.48 9.25 -30.36
N LEU A 31 -41.43 9.35 -29.55
CA LEU A 31 -41.53 9.09 -28.11
C LEU A 31 -42.38 10.14 -27.37
N TYR A 32 -42.30 11.41 -27.79
CA TYR A 32 -43.05 12.50 -27.21
C TYR A 32 -43.35 13.57 -28.26
N ASP A 33 -44.59 14.07 -28.24
CA ASP A 33 -44.98 15.31 -28.90
C ASP A 33 -45.19 16.39 -27.83
N ILE A 34 -44.42 17.47 -27.89
CA ILE A 34 -44.47 18.55 -26.91
C ILE A 34 -45.13 19.76 -27.58
N PRO A 35 -46.41 20.05 -27.27
CA PRO A 35 -47.08 21.21 -27.86
C PRO A 35 -46.47 22.52 -27.33
N PRO A 36 -46.47 23.59 -28.14
CA PRO A 36 -45.92 24.88 -27.73
C PRO A 36 -46.75 25.49 -26.60
N ASP A 37 -46.08 25.80 -25.49
CA ASP A 37 -46.68 26.49 -24.36
C ASP A 37 -46.59 28.02 -24.56
N ARG A 38 -47.75 28.66 -24.68
CA ARG A 38 -47.87 30.11 -24.92
C ARG A 38 -47.34 30.94 -23.75
N GLY A 39 -47.36 30.42 -22.52
CA GLY A 39 -46.75 31.10 -21.37
C GLY A 39 -45.23 31.20 -21.52
N LYS A 40 -44.59 30.08 -21.82
CA LYS A 40 -43.13 30.00 -22.00
C LYS A 40 -42.63 30.72 -23.24
N SER A 41 -43.45 30.83 -24.29
CA SER A 41 -43.06 31.62 -25.47
C SER A 41 -42.91 33.11 -25.15
N SER A 42 -43.69 33.63 -24.19
CA SER A 42 -43.60 35.03 -23.77
C SER A 42 -42.33 35.33 -22.96
N GLU A 43 -41.77 34.30 -22.31
CA GLU A 43 -40.54 34.36 -21.52
C GLU A 43 -39.29 34.04 -22.37
N TYR A 44 -39.46 33.72 -23.65
CA TYR A 44 -38.35 33.42 -24.53
C TYR A 44 -37.52 34.68 -24.78
N CYS A 45 -36.25 34.61 -24.42
CA CYS A 45 -35.25 35.64 -24.71
C CYS A 45 -34.07 34.98 -25.42
N THR A 46 -33.68 35.54 -26.57
CA THR A 46 -32.48 35.13 -27.30
C THR A 46 -31.27 35.49 -26.45
N LYS A 47 -30.58 34.47 -25.91
CA LYS A 47 -29.33 34.68 -25.20
C LYS A 47 -28.24 35.05 -26.21
N ASP A 48 -27.40 36.02 -25.87
CA ASP A 48 -26.20 36.32 -26.64
C ASP A 48 -25.30 35.08 -26.75
N ALA A 49 -24.59 34.96 -27.87
CA ALA A 49 -23.67 33.85 -28.12
C ALA A 49 -22.50 33.90 -27.13
N ILE A 50 -22.68 33.30 -25.96
CA ILE A 50 -21.61 33.12 -24.98
C ILE A 50 -20.81 31.90 -25.44
N GLU A 51 -19.50 32.07 -25.65
CA GLU A 51 -18.58 30.95 -25.78
C GLU A 51 -18.72 30.04 -24.56
N LYS A 52 -19.26 28.84 -24.78
CA LYS A 52 -19.31 27.80 -23.75
C LYS A 52 -18.25 26.78 -24.07
N SER A 53 -17.19 26.75 -23.27
CA SER A 53 -16.22 25.67 -23.31
C SER A 53 -16.84 24.43 -22.65
N THR A 54 -17.04 23.37 -23.41
CA THR A 54 -17.38 22.04 -22.86
C THR A 54 -16.07 21.28 -22.65
N LEU A 55 -15.74 20.96 -21.40
CA LEU A 55 -14.59 20.11 -21.10
C LEU A 55 -14.93 18.66 -21.46
N CYS A 56 -14.38 18.16 -22.56
CA CYS A 56 -14.41 16.73 -22.90
C CYS A 56 -13.20 16.02 -22.29
N GLY A 57 -13.06 16.11 -20.98
CA GLY A 57 -12.03 15.40 -20.22
C GLY A 57 -12.60 14.09 -19.66
N PRO A 58 -11.79 13.03 -19.51
CA PRO A 58 -12.23 11.84 -18.79
C PRO A 58 -12.61 12.21 -17.35
N CYS A 59 -13.86 11.97 -16.98
CA CYS A 59 -14.31 12.06 -15.60
C CYS A 59 -13.78 10.84 -14.82
N TYR A 60 -12.87 11.07 -13.88
CA TYR A 60 -12.39 10.01 -12.99
C TYR A 60 -13.31 9.94 -11.76
N ALA A 61 -13.72 8.73 -11.39
CA ALA A 61 -14.42 8.51 -10.14
C ALA A 61 -13.41 8.58 -8.98
N GLU A 62 -13.71 9.39 -7.95
CA GLU A 62 -12.94 9.38 -6.72
C GLU A 62 -13.13 8.04 -6.00
N HIS A 63 -12.04 7.43 -5.54
CA HIS A 63 -12.07 6.21 -4.74
C HIS A 63 -11.26 6.41 -3.46
N GLU A 64 -11.96 6.46 -2.32
CA GLU A 64 -11.33 6.53 -1.01
C GLU A 64 -10.93 5.11 -0.57
N VAL A 65 -9.62 4.87 -0.49
CA VAL A 65 -9.07 3.62 0.02
C VAL A 65 -8.69 3.80 1.48
N VAL A 66 -9.44 3.16 2.37
CA VAL A 66 -9.10 3.09 3.80
C VAL A 66 -8.20 1.87 4.03
N THR A 67 -6.93 2.09 4.40
CA THR A 67 -6.01 1.01 4.74
C THR A 67 -6.03 0.71 6.24
N THR A 68 -6.11 -0.57 6.58
CA THR A 68 -6.04 -1.03 7.96
C THR A 68 -4.60 -1.02 8.44
N ARG A 69 -4.33 -0.39 9.60
CA ARG A 69 -2.99 -0.41 10.21
C ARG A 69 -2.73 -1.78 10.82
N VAL A 70 -1.66 -2.44 10.38
CA VAL A 70 -1.19 -3.71 10.95
C VAL A 70 0.01 -3.42 11.84
N ASN A 71 -0.01 -3.94 13.07
CA ASN A 71 1.13 -3.85 13.99
C ASN A 71 2.08 -5.02 13.72
N TYR A 72 3.35 -4.71 13.50
CA TYR A 72 4.41 -5.70 13.35
C TYR A 72 5.36 -5.61 14.55
N GLU A 73 5.66 -6.76 15.16
CA GLU A 73 6.72 -6.86 16.17
C GLU A 73 7.92 -7.57 15.56
N ILE A 74 9.10 -6.98 15.72
CA ILE A 74 10.37 -7.62 15.38
C ILE A 74 10.92 -8.22 16.66
N ARG A 75 11.03 -9.55 16.72
CA ARG A 75 11.63 -10.27 17.84
C ARG A 75 12.97 -10.84 17.41
N GLY A 76 14.04 -10.42 18.09
CA GLY A 76 15.38 -10.99 17.96
C GLY A 76 15.80 -11.65 19.27
N MET A 77 16.58 -12.72 19.19
CA MET A 77 17.17 -13.38 20.36
C MET A 77 18.64 -12.97 20.47
N ASN A 78 18.99 -12.28 21.55
CA ASN A 78 20.38 -11.93 21.83
C ASN A 78 21.06 -13.08 22.58
N HIS A 79 21.99 -13.78 21.93
CA HIS A 79 22.82 -14.78 22.61
C HIS A 79 23.88 -14.07 23.45
N ILE A 80 23.58 -13.88 24.74
CA ILE A 80 24.53 -13.30 25.72
C ILE A 80 25.59 -14.31 26.21
N GLU A 81 25.33 -15.62 26.07
CA GLU A 81 26.15 -16.72 26.64
C GLU A 81 26.69 -17.69 25.59
N GLY A 82 26.53 -17.38 24.30
CA GLY A 82 26.91 -18.27 23.19
C GLY A 82 28.28 -17.94 22.61
N GLY A 83 28.96 -18.96 22.07
CA GLY A 83 30.18 -18.78 21.26
C GLY A 83 31.33 -19.72 21.62
N TRP A 84 31.24 -20.42 22.74
CA TRP A 84 32.23 -21.43 23.11
C TRP A 84 32.02 -22.71 22.29
N PRO A 85 33.10 -23.33 21.79
CA PRO A 85 33.02 -24.66 21.19
C PRO A 85 32.37 -25.67 22.14
N LYS A 86 31.71 -26.69 21.58
CA LYS A 86 30.95 -27.71 22.34
C LYS A 86 31.76 -28.36 23.47
N ASP A 87 33.08 -28.45 23.32
CA ASP A 87 33.98 -29.12 24.25
C ASP A 87 34.55 -28.19 25.34
N ILE A 88 34.11 -26.93 25.42
CA ILE A 88 34.61 -25.95 26.38
C ILE A 88 33.48 -25.47 27.27
N ASN A 89 33.65 -25.66 28.58
CA ASN A 89 32.73 -25.15 29.57
C ASN A 89 33.05 -23.66 29.87
N PRO A 90 32.15 -22.70 29.56
CA PRO A 90 32.38 -21.28 29.85
C PRO A 90 32.49 -20.95 31.34
N THR A 91 31.93 -21.79 32.21
CA THR A 91 31.96 -21.61 33.67
C THR A 91 33.30 -22.04 34.26
N ASP A 92 34.09 -22.82 33.53
CA ASP A 92 35.41 -23.26 33.95
C ASP A 92 36.50 -22.28 33.46
N LEU A 93 37.10 -21.56 34.41
CA LEU A 93 38.14 -20.57 34.13
C LEU A 93 39.39 -21.20 33.49
N GLU A 94 39.76 -22.43 33.87
CA GLU A 94 40.97 -23.05 33.35
C GLU A 94 40.80 -23.40 31.87
N GLN A 95 39.65 -23.98 31.51
CA GLN A 95 39.32 -24.32 30.13
C GLN A 95 39.24 -23.09 29.24
N THR A 96 38.57 -22.03 29.70
CA THR A 96 38.45 -20.78 28.93
C THR A 96 39.80 -20.10 28.75
N VAL A 97 40.66 -20.04 29.78
CA VAL A 97 42.01 -19.46 29.68
C VAL A 97 42.91 -20.30 28.77
N ARG A 98 42.87 -21.63 28.88
CA ARG A 98 43.64 -22.52 28.02
C ARG A 98 43.23 -22.38 26.55
N PHE A 99 41.91 -22.28 26.29
CA PHE A 99 41.41 -22.06 24.93
C PHE A 99 41.85 -20.71 24.37
N LYS A 100 41.71 -19.62 25.14
CA LYS A 100 42.18 -18.28 24.73
C LYS A 100 43.66 -18.30 24.34
N LYS A 101 44.52 -18.86 25.19
CA LYS A 101 45.97 -19.01 24.92
C LYS A 101 46.28 -19.87 23.69
N LYS A 102 45.43 -20.85 23.38
CA LYS A 102 45.56 -21.67 22.18
C LYS A 102 45.27 -20.83 20.92
N ILE A 103 44.18 -20.06 20.93
CA ILE A 103 43.79 -19.20 19.81
C ILE A 103 44.78 -18.05 19.58
N GLU A 104 45.30 -17.44 20.65
CA GLU A 104 46.28 -16.35 20.55
C GLU A 104 47.60 -16.76 19.89
N LYS A 105 47.91 -18.06 19.85
CA LYS A 105 49.09 -18.62 19.17
C LYS A 105 48.80 -19.14 17.77
N ASP A 106 47.56 -19.05 17.30
CA ASP A 106 47.16 -19.53 15.97
C ASP A 106 47.65 -18.55 14.89
N ASP A 107 48.32 -19.08 13.87
CA ASP A 107 48.87 -18.28 12.77
C ASP A 107 47.77 -17.49 12.03
N MET A 108 46.58 -18.07 11.88
CA MET A 108 45.45 -17.39 11.24
C MET A 108 44.94 -16.22 12.09
N TYR A 109 44.89 -16.40 13.41
CA TYR A 109 44.50 -15.34 14.35
C TYR A 109 45.49 -14.17 14.25
N ILE A 110 46.80 -14.47 14.32
CA ILE A 110 47.87 -13.47 14.24
C ILE A 110 47.81 -12.72 12.90
N HIS A 111 47.66 -13.46 11.79
CA HIS A 111 47.56 -12.87 10.46
C HIS A 111 46.37 -11.92 10.32
N SER A 112 45.20 -12.34 10.79
CA SER A 112 43.96 -11.57 10.68
C SER A 112 44.01 -10.29 11.52
N VAL A 113 44.47 -10.39 12.76
CA VAL A 113 44.63 -9.22 13.65
C VAL A 113 45.61 -8.22 13.04
N ARG A 114 46.72 -8.70 12.48
CA ARG A 114 47.71 -7.86 11.81
C ARG A 114 47.15 -7.17 10.57
N GLN A 115 46.33 -7.84 9.76
CA GLN A 115 45.67 -7.20 8.62
C GLN A 115 44.70 -6.09 9.08
N LEU A 116 43.88 -6.37 10.08
CA LEU A 116 42.91 -5.40 10.61
C LEU A 116 43.58 -4.20 11.27
N SER A 117 44.74 -4.38 11.90
CA SER A 117 45.49 -3.27 12.51
C SER A 117 46.05 -2.29 11.49
N TYR A 118 46.39 -2.75 10.27
CA TYR A 118 46.86 -1.87 9.19
C TYR A 118 45.72 -1.12 8.48
N VAL A 119 44.47 -1.55 8.61
CA VAL A 119 43.30 -0.96 7.91
C VAL A 119 42.68 0.23 8.68
N SER A 120 43.17 0.56 9.88
CA SER A 120 42.72 1.74 10.65
C SER A 120 43.46 3.04 10.31
N HIS A 121 43.86 3.23 9.05
CA HIS A 121 44.49 4.47 8.57
C HIS A 121 43.57 5.28 7.65
#